data_AF-A0A1B7TCX2-F1
#
_entry.id   AF-A0A1B7TCX2-F1
#
_cell.length_a   1.000
_cell.length_b   1.000
_cell.length_c   1.000
_cell.angle_alpha   90.00
_cell.angle_beta   90.00
_cell.angle_gamma   90.00
#
_symmetry.space_group_name_H-M   'P 1'
#
loop_
_entity.id
_entity.type
_entity.pdbx_description
1 polymer ?
#
loop_
_entity_poly.entity_id
_entity_poly.type
_entity_poly.pdbx_seq_one_letter_code
_entity_poly.pdbx_strand_id
1 'polypeptide(L)'
;MSYNLKQYLNKNVLIVLSEGEILEGKLIGFDKHLNLTLEKFIIKKEEEEGNENETSDNKPVMNIVRGDLIVFLGEVDTEKIYKLNKENETNEKYNNLLNKINDKNYKFYKSTKNMANEREIKTWMKVYQLRQHENKKRALDDKDNNEYNNVKKSKN
;
A
#
# COMPACT_ATOMS: atom_id res chain seq x y z
N MET A 1 -18.64 -3.82 21.08
CA MET A 1 -18.91 -4.42 19.75
C MET A 1 -17.95 -5.58 19.55
N SER A 2 -18.45 -6.78 19.29
CA SER A 2 -17.61 -7.90 18.84
C SER A 2 -17.38 -7.71 17.34
N TYR A 3 -16.19 -7.25 16.94
CA TYR A 3 -15.81 -7.20 15.53
C TYR A 3 -15.63 -8.64 15.07
N ASN A 4 -16.59 -9.15 14.31
CA ASN A 4 -16.64 -10.55 13.95
C ASN A 4 -16.68 -10.72 12.43
N LEU A 5 -15.68 -11.44 11.89
CA LEU A 5 -15.63 -11.79 10.47
C LEU A 5 -16.75 -12.74 10.03
N LYS A 6 -17.52 -13.29 10.98
CA LYS A 6 -18.72 -14.10 10.67
C LYS A 6 -19.69 -13.39 9.73
N GLN A 7 -19.80 -12.07 9.79
CA GLN A 7 -20.70 -11.32 8.91
C GLN A 7 -20.28 -11.33 7.44
N TYR A 8 -19.01 -11.64 7.16
CA TYR A 8 -18.44 -11.70 5.82
C TYR A 8 -18.40 -13.12 5.25
N LEU A 9 -18.79 -14.15 6.02
CA LEU A 9 -18.84 -15.52 5.53
C LEU A 9 -19.80 -15.65 4.35
N ASN A 10 -19.34 -16.36 3.32
CA ASN A 10 -20.01 -16.57 2.04
C ASN A 10 -20.34 -15.28 1.26
N LYS A 11 -19.74 -14.14 1.64
CA LYS A 11 -19.85 -12.90 0.90
C LYS A 11 -18.62 -12.65 0.04
N ASN A 12 -18.79 -11.81 -0.98
CA ASN A 12 -17.69 -11.34 -1.80
C ASN A 12 -16.90 -10.31 -0.99
N VAL A 13 -15.59 -10.51 -0.93
CA VAL A 13 -14.68 -9.67 -0.16
C VAL A 13 -13.49 -9.26 -1.01
N LEU A 14 -12.99 -8.08 -0.71
CA LEU A 14 -11.72 -7.55 -1.22
C LEU A 14 -10.73 -7.52 -0.08
N ILE A 15 -9.55 -8.07 -0.31
CA ILE A 15 -8.48 -8.21 0.67
C ILE A 15 -7.25 -7.48 0.17
N VAL A 16 -6.65 -6.67 1.03
CA VAL A 16 -5.37 -6.02 0.76
C VAL A 16 -4.29 -6.70 1.59
N LEU A 17 -3.24 -7.15 0.91
CA LEU A 17 -2.09 -7.78 1.52
C LEU A 17 -1.02 -6.76 1.95
N SER A 18 -0.14 -7.19 2.83
CA SER A 18 0.93 -6.39 3.43
C SER A 18 1.88 -5.81 2.39
N GLU A 19 2.02 -6.47 1.23
CA GLU A 19 2.86 -6.02 0.11
C GLU A 19 2.15 -5.09 -0.88
N GLY A 20 0.89 -4.75 -0.62
CA GLY A 20 0.06 -3.85 -1.43
C GLY A 20 -0.72 -4.55 -2.55
N GLU A 21 -0.72 -5.88 -2.57
CA GLU A 21 -1.48 -6.70 -3.52
C GLU A 21 -2.94 -6.79 -3.10
N ILE A 22 -3.83 -6.90 -4.09
CA ILE A 22 -5.28 -7.01 -3.89
C ILE A 22 -5.73 -8.40 -4.31
N LEU A 23 -6.52 -9.05 -3.46
CA LEU A 23 -7.20 -10.30 -3.74
C LEU A 23 -8.71 -10.10 -3.65
N GLU A 24 -9.42 -10.60 -4.65
CA GLU A 24 -10.89 -10.62 -4.67
C GLU A 24 -11.36 -12.08 -4.68
N GLY A 25 -12.38 -12.36 -3.87
CA GLY A 25 -12.88 -13.71 -3.70
C GLY A 25 -14.07 -13.79 -2.76
N LYS A 26 -14.66 -14.97 -2.64
CA LYS A 26 -15.69 -15.25 -1.65
C LYS A 26 -15.05 -15.83 -0.39
N LEU A 27 -15.37 -15.26 0.77
CA LEU A 27 -14.82 -15.73 2.04
C LEU A 27 -15.54 -17.00 2.50
N ILE A 28 -14.85 -18.14 2.48
CA ILE A 28 -15.41 -19.44 2.89
C ILE A 28 -15.20 -19.70 4.37
N GLY A 29 -14.04 -19.32 4.90
CA GLY A 29 -13.68 -19.61 6.27
C GLY A 29 -12.57 -18.72 6.80
N PHE A 30 -12.49 -18.63 8.13
CA PHE A 30 -11.41 -17.95 8.82
C PHE A 30 -11.14 -18.61 10.18
N ASP A 31 -9.92 -18.45 10.69
CA ASP A 31 -9.55 -18.89 12.03
C ASP A 31 -9.31 -17.71 12.99
N LYS A 32 -8.89 -18.00 14.22
CA LYS A 32 -8.60 -16.98 15.25
C LYS A 32 -7.39 -16.08 14.91
N HIS A 33 -6.53 -16.52 14.00
CA HIS A 33 -5.33 -15.80 13.56
C HIS A 33 -5.53 -15.07 12.24
N LEU A 34 -6.77 -14.97 11.75
CA LEU A 34 -7.13 -14.37 10.45
C LEU A 34 -6.55 -15.12 9.26
N ASN A 35 -6.20 -16.40 9.39
CA ASN A 35 -5.95 -17.20 8.18
C ASN A 35 -7.28 -17.36 7.45
N LEU A 36 -7.33 -16.95 6.18
CA LEU A 36 -8.56 -16.92 5.39
C LEU A 36 -8.54 -18.00 4.33
N THR A 37 -9.69 -18.64 4.14
CA THR A 37 -9.96 -19.52 3.01
C THR A 37 -10.87 -18.78 2.04
N LEU A 38 -10.38 -18.56 0.82
CA LEU A 38 -11.05 -17.82 -0.23
C LEU A 38 -11.34 -18.73 -1.41
N GLU A 39 -12.56 -18.66 -1.90
CA GLU A 39 -12.91 -19.18 -3.21
C GLU A 39 -12.63 -18.06 -4.24
N LYS A 40 -11.62 -18.27 -5.10
CA LYS A 40 -11.20 -17.25 -6.07
C LYS A 40 -12.19 -17.19 -7.23
N PHE A 41 -12.63 -15.99 -7.58
CA PHE A 41 -13.30 -15.75 -8.86
C PHE A 41 -12.26 -15.83 -9.96
N ILE A 42 -12.24 -16.93 -10.70
CA ILE A 42 -11.62 -16.92 -12.02
C ILE A 42 -12.68 -16.33 -12.95
N ILE A 43 -12.62 -15.02 -13.19
CA ILE A 43 -13.26 -14.47 -14.38
C ILE A 43 -12.41 -14.97 -15.55
N LYS A 44 -12.69 -16.19 -16.04
CA LYS A 44 -12.24 -16.56 -17.37
C LYS A 44 -13.00 -15.62 -18.29
N LYS A 45 -12.28 -14.71 -18.95
CA LYS A 45 -12.77 -14.20 -20.23
C LYS A 45 -12.93 -15.45 -21.10
N GLU A 46 -14.17 -15.84 -21.34
CA GLU A 46 -14.49 -16.64 -22.52
C GLU A 46 -14.09 -15.74 -23.70
N GLU A 47 -12.84 -15.89 -24.16
CA GLU A 47 -12.54 -15.64 -25.56
C GLU A 47 -13.27 -16.75 -26.30
N GLU A 48 -14.46 -16.43 -26.79
CA GLU A 48 -15.09 -17.18 -27.86
C GLU A 48 -14.09 -17.23 -29.02
N GLU A 49 -13.57 -18.42 -29.31
CA GLU A 49 -13.61 -18.99 -30.66
C GLU A 49 -13.00 -20.41 -30.66
N GLY A 50 -13.91 -21.38 -30.84
CA GLY A 50 -13.65 -22.65 -31.54
C GLY A 50 -12.49 -23.50 -31.02
N ASN A 51 -12.74 -24.30 -29.99
CA ASN A 51 -12.30 -25.71 -29.99
C ASN A 51 -13.12 -26.49 -28.96
N GLU A 52 -14.10 -27.24 -29.47
CA GLU A 52 -14.68 -28.39 -28.79
C GLU A 52 -13.55 -29.38 -28.51
N ASN A 53 -13.07 -29.41 -27.27
CA ASN A 53 -12.42 -30.53 -26.57
C ASN A 53 -11.53 -29.97 -25.46
N GLU A 54 -12.13 -29.69 -24.31
CA GLU A 54 -11.55 -30.00 -23.00
C GLU A 54 -12.54 -29.53 -21.95
N THR A 55 -13.20 -30.51 -21.32
CA THR A 55 -13.96 -30.35 -20.08
C THR A 55 -12.97 -29.95 -18.99
N SER A 56 -12.49 -28.70 -19.01
CA SER A 56 -11.66 -28.17 -17.94
C SER A 56 -12.56 -27.92 -16.75
N ASP A 57 -12.58 -28.91 -15.84
CA ASP A 57 -13.15 -28.87 -14.50
C ASP A 57 -13.35 -27.43 -14.01
N ASN A 58 -14.60 -26.96 -14.02
CA ASN A 58 -15.03 -25.72 -13.35
C ASN A 58 -14.99 -25.93 -11.81
N LYS A 59 -13.86 -26.43 -11.29
CA LYS A 59 -13.64 -26.57 -9.86
C LYS A 59 -13.28 -25.20 -9.31
N PRO A 60 -13.95 -24.75 -8.24
CA PRO A 60 -13.57 -23.52 -7.58
C PRO A 60 -12.14 -23.64 -7.06
N VAL A 61 -11.29 -22.69 -7.46
CA VAL A 61 -9.91 -22.62 -6.97
C VAL A 61 -9.94 -22.01 -5.58
N MET A 62 -9.65 -22.85 -4.58
CA MET A 62 -9.56 -22.44 -3.19
C MET A 62 -8.14 -21.95 -2.90
N ASN A 63 -8.02 -20.74 -2.35
CA ASN A 63 -6.77 -20.16 -1.88
C ASN A 63 -6.80 -19.98 -0.37
N ILE A 64 -5.69 -20.29 0.28
CA ILE A 64 -5.49 -20.02 1.71
C ILE A 64 -4.52 -18.85 1.84
N VAL A 65 -4.95 -17.79 2.53
CA VAL A 65 -4.15 -16.60 2.81
C VAL A 65 -3.78 -16.60 4.28
N ARG A 66 -2.49 -16.44 4.57
CA ARG A 66 -1.98 -16.37 5.94
C ARG A 66 -2.33 -15.02 6.57
N GLY A 67 -2.80 -15.05 7.81
CA GLY A 67 -3.36 -13.87 8.49
C GLY A 67 -2.37 -12.75 8.79
N ASP A 68 -1.07 -13.04 8.90
CA ASP A 68 -0.02 -12.04 9.09
C ASP A 68 0.22 -11.15 7.85
N LEU A 69 -0.19 -11.64 6.67
CA LEU A 69 -0.12 -10.87 5.43
C LEU A 69 -1.33 -9.96 5.23
N ILE A 70 -2.36 -10.05 6.07
CA ILE A 70 -3.64 -9.36 5.83
C ILE A 70 -3.63 -8.01 6.52
N VAL A 71 -3.92 -6.97 5.74
CA VAL A 71 -4.00 -5.58 6.24
C VAL A 71 -5.45 -5.15 6.37
N PHE A 72 -6.24 -5.46 5.36
CA PHE A 72 -7.61 -4.97 5.24
C PHE A 72 -8.49 -6.02 4.56
N LEU A 73 -9.74 -6.10 5.03
CA LEU A 73 -10.80 -6.89 4.41
C LEU A 73 -12.07 -6.04 4.36
N GLY A 74 -12.68 -5.93 3.19
CA GLY A 74 -13.93 -5.23 2.97
C GLY A 74 -14.96 -6.10 2.25
N GLU A 75 -16.23 -5.96 2.60
CA GLU A 75 -17.34 -6.54 1.84
C GLU A 75 -17.53 -5.80 0.53
N VAL A 76 -17.78 -6.56 -0.52
CA VAL A 76 -17.94 -6.07 -1.87
C VAL A 76 -19.39 -6.20 -2.30
N ASP A 77 -20.00 -5.06 -2.59
CA ASP A 77 -21.34 -4.99 -3.18
C ASP A 77 -21.21 -5.07 -4.71
N THR A 78 -21.42 -6.27 -5.25
CA THR A 78 -21.27 -6.55 -6.68
C THR A 78 -22.25 -5.77 -7.55
N GLU A 79 -23.44 -5.46 -7.06
CA GLU A 79 -24.44 -4.71 -7.83
C GLU A 79 -24.01 -3.26 -8.02
N LYS A 80 -23.47 -2.65 -6.96
CA LYS A 80 -22.92 -1.29 -7.05
C LYS A 80 -21.70 -1.23 -7.97
N ILE A 81 -20.82 -2.23 -7.89
CA ILE A 81 -19.64 -2.31 -8.78
C ILE A 81 -20.08 -2.43 -10.24
N TYR A 82 -21.07 -3.27 -10.55
CA TYR A 82 -21.57 -3.40 -11.91
C TYR A 82 -22.09 -2.07 -12.48
N LYS A 83 -22.86 -1.32 -11.68
CA LYS A 83 -23.36 0.01 -12.07
C LYS A 83 -22.23 1.00 -12.30
N LEU A 84 -21.26 1.07 -11.37
CA LEU A 84 -20.08 1.93 -11.50
C LEU A 84 -19.25 1.58 -12.73
N ASN A 85 -19.05 0.29 -13.02
CA ASN A 85 -18.28 -0.12 -14.18
C ASN A 85 -18.98 0.29 -15.49
N LYS A 86 -20.30 0.10 -15.58
CA LYS A 86 -21.11 0.52 -16.73
C LYS A 86 -21.06 2.03 -16.97
N GLU A 87 -21.08 2.83 -15.91
CA GLU A 87 -20.92 4.29 -16.00
C GLU A 87 -19.52 4.70 -16.48
N ASN A 88 -18.49 3.94 -16.10
CA ASN A 88 -17.09 4.25 -16.38
C ASN A 88 -16.57 3.69 -17.72
N GLU A 89 -17.28 2.78 -18.39
CA GLU A 89 -16.89 2.22 -19.70
C GLU A 89 -16.66 3.31 -20.76
N THR A 90 -17.39 4.42 -20.67
CA THR A 90 -17.29 5.55 -21.62
C THR A 90 -16.20 6.58 -21.24
N ASN A 91 -15.51 6.39 -20.10
CA ASN A 91 -14.58 7.37 -19.57
C ASN A 91 -13.13 7.07 -20.00
N GLU A 92 -12.58 7.88 -20.90
CA GLU A 92 -11.20 7.74 -21.38
C GLU A 92 -10.14 7.78 -20.26
N LYS A 93 -10.38 8.55 -19.19
CA LYS A 93 -9.45 8.59 -18.04
C LYS A 93 -9.44 7.27 -17.28
N TYR A 94 -10.60 6.62 -17.17
CA TYR A 94 -10.74 5.32 -16.51
C TYR A 94 -10.02 4.22 -17.30
N ASN A 95 -10.20 4.20 -18.62
CA ASN A 95 -9.53 3.25 -19.52
C ASN A 95 -8.00 3.40 -19.48
N ASN A 96 -7.49 4.64 -19.44
CA ASN A 96 -6.06 4.89 -19.27
C ASN A 96 -5.51 4.43 -17.91
N LEU A 97 -6.34 4.43 -16.86
CA LEU A 97 -5.97 3.98 -15.52
C LEU A 97 -5.97 2.44 -15.45
N LEU A 98 -6.97 1.78 -16.03
CA LEU A 98 -7.03 0.33 -16.23
C LEU A 98 -5.81 -0.22 -16.96
N ASN A 99 -5.38 0.46 -18.03
CA ASN A 99 -4.19 0.06 -18.77
C ASN A 99 -2.92 0.10 -17.92
N LYS A 100 -2.78 1.11 -17.04
CA LYS A 100 -1.67 1.18 -16.08
C LYS A 100 -1.77 0.13 -14.98
N ILE A 101 -2.98 -0.24 -14.57
CA ILE A 101 -3.22 -1.27 -13.56
C ILE A 101 -2.89 -2.66 -14.09
N ASN A 102 -3.17 -2.93 -15.37
CA ASN A 102 -2.89 -4.21 -16.01
C ASN A 102 -1.38 -4.50 -16.15
N ASP A 103 -0.52 -3.50 -15.96
CA ASP A 103 0.91 -3.73 -15.80
C ASP A 103 1.14 -4.53 -14.51
N LYS A 104 1.67 -5.75 -14.64
CA LYS A 104 1.95 -6.66 -13.50
C LYS A 104 2.82 -6.05 -12.38
N ASN A 105 3.50 -4.94 -12.66
CA ASN A 105 4.36 -4.22 -11.71
C ASN A 105 3.64 -3.06 -11.00
N TYR A 106 2.38 -2.75 -11.35
CA TYR A 106 1.63 -1.68 -10.72
C TYR A 106 1.02 -2.16 -9.40
N LYS A 107 1.49 -1.58 -8.30
CA LYS A 107 0.92 -1.80 -6.97
C LYS A 107 -0.02 -0.65 -6.62
N PHE A 108 -1.28 -0.98 -6.34
CA PHE A 108 -2.27 0.00 -5.90
C PHE A 108 -1.92 0.63 -4.56
N TYR A 109 -1.42 -0.19 -3.64
CA TYR A 109 -1.08 0.23 -2.29
C TYR A 109 0.41 0.08 -2.04
N LYS A 110 0.96 0.97 -1.21
CA LYS A 110 2.32 0.80 -0.70
C LYS A 110 2.36 -0.40 0.25
N SER A 111 3.52 -1.07 0.28
CA SER A 111 3.77 -2.07 1.32
C SER A 111 3.66 -1.44 2.69
N THR A 112 3.14 -2.20 3.65
CA THR A 112 3.13 -1.84 5.08
C THR A 112 4.54 -1.69 5.63
N LYS A 113 5.53 -2.30 4.97
CA LYS A 113 6.94 -2.07 5.26
C LYS A 113 7.31 -0.68 4.75
N ASN A 114 7.43 0.27 5.68
CA ASN A 114 7.94 1.63 5.42
C ASN A 114 9.46 1.60 5.17
N MET A 115 9.91 0.81 4.21
CA MET A 115 11.33 0.74 3.84
C MET A 115 11.71 2.01 3.10
N ALA A 116 12.68 2.74 3.66
CA ALA A 116 13.17 3.95 3.06
C ALA A 116 13.80 3.65 1.69
N ASN A 117 13.33 4.34 0.65
CA ASN A 117 13.95 4.27 -0.66
C ASN A 117 15.22 5.14 -0.71
N GLU A 118 16.07 4.92 -1.73
CA GLU A 118 17.32 5.68 -1.89
C GLU A 118 17.08 7.20 -1.98
N ARG A 119 15.94 7.63 -2.53
CA ARG A 119 15.57 9.04 -2.61
C ARG A 119 15.24 9.63 -1.24
N GLU A 120 14.56 8.89 -0.38
CA GLU A 120 14.26 9.29 0.99
C GLU A 120 15.55 9.38 1.81
N ILE A 121 16.46 8.42 1.65
CA ILE A 121 17.80 8.48 2.27
C ILE A 121 18.56 9.75 1.82
N LYS A 122 18.62 10.01 0.51
CA LYS A 122 19.24 11.24 -0.03
C LYS A 122 18.56 12.51 0.48
N THR A 123 17.24 12.50 0.60
CA THR A 123 16.47 13.62 1.17
C THR A 123 16.89 13.89 2.60
N TRP A 124 16.98 12.85 3.44
CA TRP A 124 17.42 12.99 4.82
C TRP A 124 18.87 13.49 4.93
N MET A 125 19.77 13.01 4.07
CA MET A 125 21.15 13.53 4.02
C MET A 125 21.17 15.04 3.69
N LYS A 126 20.35 15.48 2.74
CA LYS A 126 20.24 16.90 2.39
C LYS A 126 19.67 17.74 3.53
N VAL A 127 18.61 17.25 4.20
CA VAL A 127 18.02 17.90 5.38
C VAL A 127 19.08 18.04 6.49
N TYR A 128 19.87 16.99 6.72
CA TYR A 128 20.95 17.02 7.70
C TYR A 128 22.00 18.09 7.36
N GLN A 129 22.48 18.14 6.11
CA GLN A 129 23.44 19.14 5.65
C GLN A 129 22.90 20.57 5.83
N LEU A 130 21.64 20.83 5.47
CA LEU A 130 21.02 22.14 5.61
C LEU A 130 20.97 22.60 7.08
N ARG A 131 20.60 21.71 8.00
CA ARG A 131 20.59 22.02 9.45
C ARG A 131 21.98 22.36 9.99
N GLN A 132 23.02 21.68 9.50
CA GLN A 132 24.41 22.00 9.89
C GLN A 132 24.82 23.40 9.42
N HIS A 133 24.40 23.82 8.23
CA HIS A 133 24.67 25.16 7.71
C HIS A 133 23.87 26.26 8.43
N GLU A 134 22.64 25.98 8.88
CA GLU A 134 21.86 26.92 9.70
C GLU A 134 22.45 27.13 11.10
N ASN A 135 22.97 26.07 11.73
CA ASN A 135 23.63 26.18 13.03
C ASN A 135 24.95 26.96 12.94
N LYS A 136 25.71 26.83 11.84
CA LYS A 136 26.91 27.64 11.59
C LYS A 136 26.62 29.13 11.38
N LYS A 137 25.42 29.51 10.92
CA LYS A 137 25.01 30.93 10.79
C LYS A 137 24.62 31.59 12.12
N ARG A 138 24.39 30.81 13.19
CA ARG A 138 24.06 31.34 14.53
C ARG A 138 25.26 31.52 15.45
N ALA A 139 26.43 31.02 15.06
CA ALA A 139 27.67 31.25 15.79
C ALA A 139 28.49 32.28 15.02
N LEU A 140 28.31 33.56 15.34
CA LEU A 140 29.27 34.67 15.26
C LEU A 140 28.51 35.99 15.42
N ASP A 141 28.25 36.36 16.67
CA ASP A 141 28.30 37.77 17.10
C ASP A 141 29.28 37.80 18.29
N ASP A 142 30.57 37.66 17.98
CA ASP A 142 31.68 37.91 18.92
C ASP A 142 31.86 39.43 19.11
N LYS A 143 30.81 40.12 19.57
CA LYS A 143 30.89 41.55 19.89
C LYS A 143 31.09 41.90 21.37
N ASP A 144 31.11 40.91 22.27
CA ASP A 144 31.13 41.19 23.73
C ASP A 144 32.32 40.57 24.51
N ASN A 145 33.42 40.16 23.85
CA ASN A 145 34.54 39.48 24.54
C ASN A 145 35.83 40.30 24.73
N ASN A 146 35.82 41.62 24.58
CA ASN A 146 37.03 42.45 24.74
C ASN A 146 37.18 43.24 26.05
N GLU A 147 36.33 43.02 27.06
CA GLU A 147 36.51 43.68 28.37
C GLU A 147 37.34 42.88 29.40
N TYR A 148 37.63 41.60 29.17
CA TYR A 148 38.30 40.77 30.19
C TYR A 148 39.84 40.70 30.12
N ASN A 149 40.48 41.32 29.12
CA ASN A 149 41.94 41.19 28.91
C ASN A 149 42.81 42.33 29.47
N ASN A 150 42.23 43.39 30.05
CA ASN A 150 43.01 44.54 30.54
C ASN A 150 43.35 44.53 32.05
N VAL A 151 42.96 43.52 32.81
CA VAL A 151 43.19 43.50 34.28
C VAL A 151 44.47 42.75 34.70
N LYS A 152 45.15 42.02 33.80
CA LYS A 152 46.30 41.15 34.18
C LYS A 152 47.70 41.63 33.77
N LYS A 153 47.89 42.86 33.29
CA LYS A 153 49.23 43.39 32.90
C LYS A 153 49.63 44.70 33.59
N SER A 154 49.41 44.81 34.90
CA SER A 154 50.09 45.83 35.72
C SER A 154 50.41 45.29 37.11
N LYS A 155 51.43 44.43 37.19
CA LYS A 155 52.22 44.15 38.39
C LYS A 155 53.42 43.31 37.96
N ASN A 156 54.48 44.01 37.60
CA ASN A 156 55.89 43.68 37.81
C ASN A 156 56.69 44.95 37.56
#